data_AF-A0A7X9S2Z5-F1
#
_entry.id   AF-A0A7X9S2Z5-F1
#
_cell.length_a   1.000
_cell.length_b   1.000
_cell.length_c   1.000
_cell.angle_alpha   90.00
_cell.angle_beta   90.00
_cell.angle_gamma   90.00
#
_symmetry.space_group_name_H-M   'P 1'
#
loop_
_entity.id
_entity.type
_entity.pdbx_description
1 polymer ?
#
loop_
_entity_poly.entity_id
_entity_poly.type
_entity_poly.pdbx_seq_one_letter_code
_entity_poly.pdbx_strand_id
1 'polypeptide(L)'
;MTSRLEDVSFNIYDGEKVGIVGDNGTGKSTLLKLIVGIITLTRDDKWSVFISKNTKISYLDQISYYSDGLNVVDVLNMAFEEAYSVESEIKSLEKSMALLSGAELEKALKRYSKLQAHYDSIGGYDIEEKLSRVCTELKINESFCKMNFNLLSGGEKTRVMLERMG
;
A
#
# COMPACT_ATOMS: atom_id res chain seq x y z
N MET A 1 19.74 -21.68 0.59
CA MET A 1 20.24 -21.06 1.83
C MET A 1 19.08 -21.00 2.81
N THR A 2 19.10 -21.82 3.84
CA THR A 2 18.07 -21.91 4.87
C THR A 2 18.32 -20.81 5.91
N SER A 3 17.48 -19.77 5.94
CA SER A 3 17.51 -18.77 7.02
C SER A 3 17.11 -19.46 8.32
N ARG A 4 18.06 -19.63 9.23
CA ARG A 4 17.87 -20.34 10.51
C ARG A 4 17.32 -19.37 11.55
N LEU A 5 16.00 -19.31 11.68
CA LEU A 5 15.34 -18.79 12.87
C LEU A 5 15.20 -19.96 13.83
N GLU A 6 15.80 -19.87 15.02
CA GLU A 6 15.73 -20.92 16.04
C GLU A 6 15.27 -20.29 17.36
N ASP A 7 14.22 -20.86 17.96
CA ASP A 7 13.69 -20.52 19.29
C ASP A 7 13.46 -19.01 19.56
N VAL A 8 12.87 -18.32 18.58
CA VAL A 8 12.56 -16.89 18.70
C VAL A 8 11.20 -16.71 19.38
N SER A 9 11.20 -16.13 20.58
CA SER A 9 9.98 -15.78 21.32
C SER A 9 10.07 -14.34 21.84
N PHE A 10 9.10 -13.50 21.47
CA PHE A 10 8.97 -12.13 21.98
C PHE A 10 7.52 -11.67 21.88
N ASN A 11 7.19 -10.63 22.65
CA ASN A 11 5.92 -9.91 22.57
C ASN A 11 6.20 -8.47 22.13
N ILE A 12 5.29 -7.89 21.35
CA ILE A 12 5.27 -6.46 21.03
C ILE A 12 3.97 -5.89 21.60
N TYR A 13 4.08 -4.89 22.45
CA TYR A 13 2.95 -4.20 23.04
C TYR A 13 2.59 -2.92 22.27
N ASP A 14 1.38 -2.42 22.51
CA ASP A 14 0.92 -1.18 21.89
C ASP A 14 1.82 0.01 22.27
N GLY A 15 2.14 0.85 21.28
CA GLY A 15 3.07 1.98 21.41
C GLY A 15 4.56 1.63 21.41
N GLU A 16 4.95 0.34 21.38
CA GLU A 16 6.36 -0.04 21.35
C GLU A 16 7.01 0.19 19.99
N LYS A 17 8.28 0.63 20.03
CA LYS A 17 9.16 0.71 18.85
C LYS A 17 10.26 -0.33 19.01
N VAL A 18 10.19 -1.41 18.23
CA VAL A 18 11.13 -2.53 18.31
C VAL A 18 12.06 -2.52 17.10
N GLY A 19 13.36 -2.54 17.36
CA GLY A 19 14.40 -2.70 16.34
C GLY A 19 14.97 -4.11 16.36
N ILE A 20 14.96 -4.79 15.20
CA ILE A 20 15.59 -6.12 15.04
C ILE A 20 16.98 -5.92 14.44
N VAL A 21 18.02 -6.24 15.19
CA VAL A 21 19.43 -6.09 14.76
C VAL A 21 20.11 -7.45 14.62
N GLY A 22 21.10 -7.51 13.73
CA GLY A 22 21.90 -8.71 13.48
C GLY A 22 22.49 -8.71 12.08
N ASP A 23 23.42 -9.60 11.80
CA ASP A 23 24.15 -9.64 10.53
C ASP A 23 23.27 -9.97 9.31
N ASN A 24 23.74 -9.65 8.11
CA ASN A 24 23.04 -10.03 6.88
C ASN A 24 22.89 -11.56 6.79
N GLY A 25 21.70 -12.03 6.42
CA GLY A 25 21.42 -13.46 6.30
C GLY A 25 20.92 -14.15 7.57
N THR A 26 20.81 -13.46 8.72
CA THR A 26 20.31 -14.04 9.99
C THR A 26 18.80 -14.27 10.04
N GLY A 27 18.07 -14.05 8.95
CA GLY A 27 16.63 -14.31 8.88
C GLY A 27 15.71 -13.17 9.37
N LYS A 28 16.22 -11.95 9.59
CA LYS A 28 15.39 -10.78 9.98
C LYS A 28 14.21 -10.53 9.03
N SER A 29 14.48 -10.50 7.72
CA SER A 29 13.42 -10.34 6.71
C SER A 29 12.46 -11.53 6.69
N THR A 30 12.97 -12.75 6.93
CA THR A 30 12.13 -13.95 7.08
C THR A 30 11.19 -13.81 8.28
N LEU A 31 11.71 -13.37 9.43
CA LEU A 31 10.92 -13.14 10.65
C LEU A 31 9.81 -12.10 10.42
N LEU A 32 10.14 -10.97 9.79
CA LEU A 32 9.14 -9.96 9.45
C LEU A 32 8.07 -10.52 8.51
N LYS A 33 8.47 -11.26 7.46
CA LYS A 33 7.53 -11.90 6.51
C LYS A 33 6.64 -12.96 7.17
N LEU A 34 7.13 -13.65 8.21
CA LEU A 34 6.32 -14.58 9.02
C LEU A 34 5.27 -13.83 9.85
N ILE A 35 5.68 -12.76 10.54
CA ILE A 35 4.79 -11.96 11.39
C ILE A 35 3.61 -11.40 10.59
N VAL A 36 3.88 -10.92 9.38
CA VAL A 36 2.86 -10.31 8.50
C VAL A 36 2.13 -11.34 7.63
N GLY A 37 2.43 -12.63 7.77
CA GLY A 37 1.75 -13.72 7.08
C GLY A 37 2.09 -13.89 5.59
N ILE A 38 3.12 -13.20 5.07
CA ILE A 38 3.59 -13.34 3.68
C ILE A 38 4.20 -14.71 3.43
N ILE A 39 4.88 -15.27 4.44
CA ILE A 39 5.37 -16.65 4.40
C ILE A 39 4.76 -17.43 5.55
N THR A 40 4.58 -18.73 5.32
CA THR A 40 4.13 -19.69 6.33
C THR A 40 5.12 -20.84 6.34
N LEU A 41 5.59 -21.23 7.53
CA LEU A 41 6.45 -22.41 7.65
C LEU A 41 5.61 -23.69 7.49
N THR A 42 6.27 -24.77 7.07
CA THR A 42 5.60 -26.05 6.83
C THR A 42 5.11 -26.66 8.15
N ARG A 43 4.20 -27.64 8.06
CA ARG A 43 3.46 -28.25 9.18
C ARG A 43 4.33 -28.81 10.32
N ASP A 44 5.62 -29.03 10.11
CA ASP A 44 6.54 -29.59 11.10
C ASP A 44 7.26 -28.51 11.94
N ASP A 45 7.16 -27.23 11.57
CA ASP A 45 7.75 -26.13 12.31
C ASP A 45 6.81 -25.61 13.39
N LYS A 46 7.25 -25.62 14.65
CA LYS A 46 6.53 -25.02 15.78
C LYS A 46 6.65 -23.50 15.70
N TRP A 47 5.69 -22.84 15.07
CA TRP A 47 5.58 -21.38 15.09
C TRP A 47 4.15 -20.94 15.33
N SER A 48 3.98 -19.81 16.00
CA SER A 48 2.67 -19.19 16.23
C SER A 48 2.83 -17.68 16.33
N VAL A 49 2.02 -16.94 15.58
CA VAL A 49 1.91 -15.48 15.69
C VAL A 49 0.49 -15.16 16.14
N PHE A 50 0.38 -14.45 17.26
CA PHE A 50 -0.90 -13.99 17.80
C PHE A 50 -1.00 -12.47 17.63
N ILE A 51 -1.98 -12.03 16.86
CA ILE A 51 -2.26 -10.62 16.61
C ILE A 51 -3.61 -10.27 17.24
N SER A 52 -3.66 -9.16 17.95
CA SER A 52 -4.89 -8.66 18.57
C SER A 52 -5.99 -8.44 17.53
N LYS A 53 -7.24 -8.66 17.93
CA LYS A 53 -8.38 -8.39 17.05
C LYS A 53 -8.40 -6.91 16.66
N ASN A 54 -8.75 -6.63 15.41
CA ASN A 54 -8.82 -5.28 14.82
C ASN A 54 -7.47 -4.56 14.67
N THR A 55 -6.33 -5.26 14.78
CA THR A 55 -5.02 -4.66 14.44
C THR A 55 -4.83 -4.62 12.91
N LYS A 56 -4.62 -3.41 12.35
CA LYS A 56 -4.15 -3.24 10.97
C LYS A 56 -2.62 -3.42 10.95
N ILE A 57 -2.12 -4.31 10.10
CA ILE A 57 -0.69 -4.56 9.91
C ILE A 57 -0.31 -4.07 8.51
N SER A 58 0.74 -3.26 8.43
CA SER A 58 1.36 -2.83 7.17
C SER A 58 2.79 -3.34 7.10
N TYR A 59 3.18 -3.91 5.96
CA TYR A 59 4.52 -4.44 5.71
C TYR A 59 5.18 -3.68 4.57
N LEU A 60 6.27 -2.97 4.87
CA LEU A 60 7.11 -2.38 3.84
C LEU A 60 8.25 -3.35 3.51
N ASP A 61 8.24 -3.95 2.32
CA ASP A 61 9.40 -4.72 1.86
C ASP A 61 10.60 -3.79 1.62
N GLN A 62 11.80 -4.36 1.51
CA GLN A 62 12.97 -3.57 1.14
C GLN A 62 12.68 -2.78 -0.14
N ILE A 63 12.96 -1.48 -0.10
CA ILE A 63 12.59 -0.52 -1.14
C ILE A 63 13.16 -0.99 -2.49
N SER A 64 12.28 -1.44 -3.38
CA SER A 64 12.61 -1.66 -4.79
C SER A 64 12.98 -0.33 -5.42
N TYR A 65 14.02 -0.32 -6.26
CA TYR A 65 14.32 0.84 -7.11
C TYR A 65 13.13 1.05 -8.06
N TYR A 66 12.54 2.24 -8.00
CA TYR A 66 11.56 2.66 -9.00
C TYR A 66 12.27 3.00 -10.30
N SER A 67 11.57 2.90 -11.43
CA SER A 67 12.09 3.35 -12.71
C SER A 67 12.57 4.80 -12.63
N ASP A 68 13.69 5.10 -13.28
CA ASP A 68 14.26 6.44 -13.27
C ASP A 68 13.25 7.50 -13.69
N GLY A 69 13.18 8.59 -12.91
CA GLY A 69 12.38 9.78 -13.23
C GLY A 69 11.08 9.93 -12.44
N LEU A 70 10.70 8.97 -11.60
CA LEU A 70 9.54 9.13 -10.71
C LEU A 70 9.84 10.13 -9.59
N ASN A 71 8.96 11.10 -9.42
CA ASN A 71 9.01 12.02 -8.30
C ASN A 71 8.26 11.46 -7.09
N VAL A 72 8.45 12.10 -5.93
CA VAL A 72 7.76 11.71 -4.69
C VAL A 72 6.25 11.69 -4.86
N VAL A 73 5.68 12.70 -5.53
CA VAL A 73 4.23 12.77 -5.77
C VAL A 73 3.73 11.59 -6.61
N ASP A 74 4.51 11.13 -7.58
CA ASP A 74 4.13 10.00 -8.43
C ASP A 74 4.07 8.71 -7.60
N VAL A 75 5.03 8.52 -6.69
CA VAL A 75 5.06 7.36 -5.77
C VAL A 75 3.90 7.40 -4.77
N LEU A 76 3.53 8.59 -4.28
CA LEU A 76 2.35 8.75 -3.42
C LEU A 76 1.05 8.46 -4.19
N ASN A 77 0.95 8.92 -5.43
CA ASN A 77 -0.23 8.69 -6.28
C ASN A 77 -0.45 7.21 -6.62
N MET A 78 0.59 6.36 -6.55
CA MET A 78 0.43 4.91 -6.72
C MET A 78 -0.49 4.29 -5.65
N ALA A 79 -0.67 4.92 -4.48
CA ALA A 79 -1.66 4.48 -3.49
C ALA A 79 -3.11 4.53 -4.03
N PHE A 80 -3.36 5.38 -5.02
CA PHE A 80 -4.69 5.66 -5.57
C PHE A 80 -4.87 5.12 -7.00
N GLU A 81 -3.94 4.28 -7.50
CA GLU A 81 -3.97 3.75 -8.87
C GLU A 81 -5.27 3.01 -9.19
N GLU A 82 -5.79 2.21 -8.24
CA GLU A 82 -7.09 1.55 -8.40
C GLU A 82 -8.22 2.56 -8.59
N ALA A 83 -8.25 3.61 -7.76
CA ALA A 83 -9.29 4.62 -7.82
C ALA A 83 -9.23 5.40 -9.14
N TYR A 84 -8.05 5.77 -9.63
CA TYR A 84 -7.88 6.38 -10.95
C TYR A 84 -8.33 5.46 -12.09
N SER A 85 -8.06 4.16 -11.99
CA SER A 85 -8.49 3.17 -12.97
C SER A 85 -10.03 3.09 -13.03
N VAL A 86 -10.67 2.98 -11.87
CA VAL A 86 -12.13 2.93 -11.73
C VAL A 86 -12.78 4.22 -12.24
N GLU A 87 -12.22 5.39 -11.90
CA GLU A 87 -12.70 6.70 -12.37
C GLU A 87 -12.64 6.78 -13.91
N SER A 88 -11.54 6.30 -14.51
CA SER A 88 -11.38 6.25 -15.97
C SER A 88 -12.42 5.34 -16.62
N GLU A 89 -12.71 4.18 -16.03
CA GLU A 89 -13.78 3.28 -16.50
C GLU A 89 -15.16 3.95 -16.42
N ILE A 90 -15.47 4.63 -15.32
CA ILE A 90 -16.71 5.40 -15.13
C ILE A 90 -16.86 6.42 -16.26
N LYS A 91 -15.84 7.27 -16.49
CA LYS A 91 -15.84 8.29 -17.55
C LYS A 91 -15.99 7.70 -18.95
N SER A 92 -15.36 6.55 -19.21
CA SER A 92 -15.48 5.84 -20.49
C SER A 92 -16.90 5.31 -20.70
N LEU A 93 -17.49 4.74 -19.64
CA LEU A 93 -18.84 4.20 -19.67
C LEU A 93 -19.89 5.30 -19.88
N GLU A 94 -19.75 6.44 -19.21
CA GLU A 94 -20.61 7.62 -19.41
C GLU A 94 -20.62 8.10 -20.88
N LYS A 95 -19.44 8.18 -21.50
CA LYS A 95 -19.33 8.53 -22.93
C LYS A 95 -20.02 7.52 -23.83
N SER A 96 -19.89 6.23 -23.52
CA SER A 96 -20.52 5.17 -24.31
C SER A 96 -22.05 5.17 -24.17
N MET A 97 -22.56 5.46 -22.97
CA MET A 97 -23.99 5.46 -22.67
C MET A 97 -24.77 6.49 -23.48
N ALA A 98 -24.16 7.60 -23.89
CA ALA A 98 -24.78 8.59 -24.78
C ALA A 98 -25.20 8.02 -26.14
N LEU A 99 -24.63 6.88 -26.55
CA LEU A 99 -24.87 6.22 -27.83
C LEU A 99 -25.66 4.90 -27.70
N LEU A 100 -25.95 4.45 -26.48
CA LEU A 100 -26.62 3.17 -26.22
C LEU A 100 -28.13 3.36 -26.05
N SER A 101 -28.89 2.29 -26.32
CA SER A 101 -30.33 2.25 -26.07
C SER A 101 -30.81 0.85 -25.67
N GLY A 102 -32.04 0.76 -25.16
CA GLY A 102 -32.67 -0.51 -24.79
C GLY A 102 -31.86 -1.33 -23.79
N ALA A 103 -31.76 -2.63 -24.04
CA ALA A 103 -31.10 -3.58 -23.14
C ALA A 103 -29.60 -3.33 -22.94
N GLU A 104 -28.91 -2.72 -23.91
CA GLU A 104 -27.49 -2.39 -23.79
C GLU A 104 -27.28 -1.22 -22.83
N LEU A 105 -28.14 -0.20 -22.89
CA LEU A 105 -28.15 0.92 -21.96
C LEU A 105 -28.45 0.44 -20.53
N GLU A 106 -29.42 -0.46 -20.35
CA GLU A 106 -29.71 -1.05 -19.02
C GLU A 106 -28.51 -1.81 -18.43
N LYS A 107 -27.77 -2.56 -19.25
CA LYS A 107 -26.54 -3.24 -18.82
C LYS A 107 -25.46 -2.24 -18.43
N ALA A 108 -25.27 -1.18 -19.22
CA ALA A 108 -24.32 -0.12 -18.92
C ALA A 108 -24.65 0.60 -17.60
N LEU A 109 -25.92 0.97 -17.38
CA LEU A 109 -26.38 1.58 -16.13
C LEU A 109 -26.12 0.70 -14.89
N LYS A 110 -26.33 -0.62 -15.01
CA LYS A 110 -26.00 -1.56 -13.93
C LYS A 110 -24.51 -1.62 -13.63
N ARG A 111 -23.65 -1.65 -14.66
CA ARG A 111 -22.19 -1.61 -14.48
C ARG A 111 -21.75 -0.28 -13.86
N TYR A 112 -22.29 0.83 -14.35
CA TYR A 112 -22.02 2.18 -13.84
C TYR A 112 -22.30 2.27 -12.34
N SER A 113 -23.48 1.80 -11.91
CA SER A 113 -23.86 1.81 -10.50
C SER A 113 -22.91 1.00 -9.61
N LYS A 114 -22.41 -0.15 -10.11
CA LYS A 114 -21.41 -0.96 -9.39
C LYS A 114 -20.06 -0.27 -9.29
N LEU A 115 -19.59 0.34 -10.38
CA LEU A 115 -18.32 1.06 -10.40
C LEU A 115 -18.38 2.29 -9.49
N GLN A 116 -19.50 3.03 -9.49
CA GLN A 116 -19.71 4.15 -8.57
C GLN A 116 -19.65 3.72 -7.10
N ALA A 117 -20.38 2.66 -6.73
CA ALA A 117 -20.33 2.12 -5.37
C ALA A 117 -18.93 1.63 -4.99
N HIS A 118 -18.20 1.02 -5.93
CA HIS A 118 -16.82 0.59 -5.71
C HIS A 118 -15.90 1.79 -5.50
N TYR A 119 -15.99 2.80 -6.36
CA TYR A 119 -15.23 4.05 -6.28
C TYR A 119 -15.43 4.76 -4.94
N ASP A 120 -16.67 4.83 -4.46
CA ASP A 120 -16.99 5.35 -3.13
C ASP A 120 -16.38 4.48 -2.01
N SER A 121 -16.49 3.15 -2.12
CA SER A 121 -15.98 2.23 -1.09
C SER A 121 -14.45 2.26 -0.91
N ILE A 122 -13.71 2.57 -1.97
CA ILE A 122 -12.26 2.80 -1.93
C ILE A 122 -11.91 4.27 -1.62
N GLY A 123 -12.93 5.11 -1.42
CA GLY A 123 -12.85 6.53 -1.06
C GLY A 123 -12.21 7.38 -2.14
N GLY A 124 -12.62 7.16 -3.40
CA GLY A 124 -12.15 7.86 -4.58
C GLY A 124 -12.47 9.36 -4.56
N TYR A 125 -13.57 9.77 -3.95
CA TYR A 125 -13.93 11.19 -3.81
C TYR A 125 -13.02 11.97 -2.85
N ASP A 126 -12.30 11.27 -1.98
CA ASP A 126 -11.46 11.88 -0.95
C ASP A 126 -9.97 11.90 -1.34
N ILE A 127 -9.61 11.53 -2.58
CA ILE A 127 -8.19 11.36 -2.98
C ILE A 127 -7.41 12.65 -2.76
N GLU A 128 -7.94 13.81 -3.18
CA GLU A 128 -7.25 15.09 -3.03
C GLU A 128 -7.02 15.44 -1.55
N GLU A 129 -8.03 15.21 -0.70
CA GLU A 129 -7.93 15.44 0.74
C GLU A 129 -6.92 14.48 1.39
N LYS A 130 -6.98 13.18 1.05
CA LYS A 130 -6.05 12.16 1.54
C LYS A 130 -4.61 12.49 1.15
N LEU A 131 -4.38 12.85 -0.12
CA LEU A 131 -3.06 13.21 -0.61
C LEU A 131 -2.52 14.48 0.08
N SER A 132 -3.37 15.50 0.22
CA SER A 132 -3.02 16.75 0.93
C SER A 132 -2.67 16.49 2.40
N ARG A 133 -3.45 15.65 3.08
CA ARG A 133 -3.21 15.25 4.47
C ARG A 133 -1.87 14.54 4.61
N VAL A 134 -1.60 13.56 3.73
CA VAL A 134 -0.31 12.84 3.69
C VAL A 134 0.85 13.81 3.47
N CYS A 135 0.75 14.74 2.51
CA CYS A 135 1.81 15.73 2.28
C CYS A 135 2.05 16.61 3.52
N THR A 136 0.97 17.01 4.19
CA THR A 136 1.03 17.86 5.39
C THR A 136 1.65 17.14 6.58
N GLU A 137 1.20 15.93 6.89
CA GLU A 137 1.75 15.07 7.96
C GLU A 137 3.24 14.76 7.72
N LEU A 138 3.60 14.60 6.44
CA LEU A 138 4.97 14.38 6.05
C LEU A 138 5.82 15.66 6.01
N LYS A 139 5.26 16.84 6.29
CA LYS A 139 5.95 18.13 6.09
C LYS A 139 6.60 18.20 4.70
N ILE A 140 5.98 17.54 3.73
CA ILE A 140 6.38 17.52 2.34
C ILE A 140 5.87 18.81 1.73
N ASN A 141 6.79 19.71 1.44
CA ASN A 141 6.48 20.91 0.69
C ASN A 141 6.43 20.60 -0.80
N GLU A 142 5.94 21.57 -1.58
CA GLU A 142 5.82 21.42 -3.03
C GLU A 142 7.15 21.08 -3.73
N SER A 143 8.28 21.59 -3.20
CA SER A 143 9.61 21.24 -3.72
C SER A 143 9.96 19.77 -3.49
N PHE A 144 9.62 19.21 -2.33
CA PHE A 144 9.90 17.81 -2.01
C PHE A 144 9.04 16.86 -2.83
N CYS A 145 7.78 17.22 -3.12
CA CYS A 145 6.92 16.47 -4.05
C CYS A 145 7.55 16.31 -5.44
N LYS A 146 8.30 17.31 -5.90
CA LYS A 146 8.97 17.36 -7.21
C LYS A 146 10.37 16.74 -7.20
N MET A 147 10.87 16.30 -6.05
CA MET A 147 12.16 15.62 -5.98
C MET A 147 12.04 14.23 -6.59
N ASN A 148 13.07 13.81 -7.32
CA ASN A 148 13.19 12.46 -7.80
C ASN A 148 13.29 11.50 -6.61
N PHE A 149 12.39 10.52 -6.56
CA PHE A 149 12.29 9.58 -5.45
C PHE A 149 13.59 8.78 -5.25
N ASN A 150 14.29 8.42 -6.34
CA ASN A 150 15.52 7.65 -6.27
C ASN A 150 16.67 8.41 -5.59
N LEU A 151 16.62 9.75 -5.56
CA LEU A 151 17.62 10.61 -4.93
C LEU A 151 17.38 10.86 -3.42
N LEU A 152 16.24 10.41 -2.88
CA LEU A 152 15.95 10.52 -1.46
C LEU A 152 16.86 9.62 -0.60
N SER A 153 17.14 10.05 0.64
CA SER A 153 17.79 9.20 1.64
C SER A 153 16.92 7.99 1.99
N GLY A 154 17.51 6.93 2.53
CA GLY A 154 16.78 5.71 2.91
C GLY A 154 15.65 5.96 3.91
N GLY A 155 15.87 6.88 4.87
CA GLY A 155 14.84 7.29 5.84
C GLY A 155 13.67 8.04 5.18
N GLU A 156 13.96 8.94 4.25
CA GLU A 156 12.93 9.66 3.48
C GLU A 156 12.12 8.74 2.58
N LYS A 157 12.78 7.79 1.88
CA LYS A 157 12.08 6.77 1.09
C LYS A 157 11.15 5.92 1.94
N THR A 158 11.63 5.47 3.11
CA THR A 158 10.84 4.68 4.06
C THR A 158 9.60 5.45 4.50
N ARG A 159 9.76 6.73 4.83
CA ARG A 159 8.68 7.62 5.26
C ARG A 159 7.61 7.80 4.19
N VAL A 160 8.00 8.10 2.95
CA VAL A 160 7.06 8.22 1.82
C VAL A 160 6.31 6.91 1.57
N MET A 161 7.01 5.78 1.65
CA MET A 161 6.43 4.47 1.39
C MET A 161 5.46 4.00 2.48
N LEU A 162 5.68 4.36 3.74
CA LEU A 162 4.77 4.02 4.85
C LEU A 162 3.41 4.69 4.69
N GLU A 163 3.38 5.97 4.33
CA GLU A 163 2.11 6.69 4.12
C GLU A 163 1.35 6.20 2.90
N ARG A 164 2.05 5.70 1.87
CA ARG A 164 1.40 5.03 0.74
C ARG A 164 0.54 3.83 1.17
N MET A 165 0.82 3.22 2.32
CA MET A 165 0.11 2.04 2.84
C MET A 165 -0.99 2.39 3.86
N GLY A 166 -1.09 3.66 4.26
CA GLY A 166 -2.03 4.17 5.26
C GLY A 166 -3.44 4.31 4.72
#